data_AF-A0A3P3QE70-F1
#
_entry.id   AF-A0A3P3QE70-F1
#
_cell.length_a   1.000
_cell.length_b   1.000
_cell.length_c   1.000
_cell.angle_alpha   90.00
_cell.angle_beta   90.00
_cell.angle_gamma   90.00
#
_symmetry.space_group_name_H-M   'P 1'
#
loop_
_entity.id
_entity.type
_entity.pdbx_description
1 polymer ?
#
loop_
_entity_poly.entity_id
_entity_poly.type
_entity_poly.pdbx_seq_one_letter_code
_entity_poly.pdbx_strand_id
1 'polypeptide(L)'
;MWTPKSNKRNKPYRVKKTGIKDENIDRQILVLHKAIAAKLLTEPTLLEQVKAKLEERRDNGQLSYGAYMHWVSVLELYQQPEQFCAGITEDSAYLRKLRRRTPFVGILTEQERQQALQQDAMGDLHQVLVDF
;
A
#
# COMPACT_ATOMS: atom_id res chain seq x y z
N MET A 1 -45.45 -22.95 11.64
CA MET A 1 -45.32 -21.74 10.80
C MET A 1 -44.10 -20.97 11.24
N TRP A 2 -43.06 -20.92 10.41
CA TRP A 2 -41.84 -20.15 10.66
C TRP A 2 -41.97 -18.77 10.01
N THR A 3 -41.71 -17.70 10.76
CA THR A 3 -41.69 -16.33 10.26
C THR A 3 -40.26 -15.79 10.28
N PRO A 4 -39.68 -15.41 9.12
CA PRO A 4 -38.37 -14.79 9.10
C PRO A 4 -38.46 -13.39 9.70
N LYS A 5 -37.67 -13.12 10.74
CA LYS A 5 -37.45 -11.77 11.26
C LYS A 5 -36.42 -11.04 10.37
N SER A 6 -36.78 -10.69 9.14
CA SER A 6 -35.92 -9.84 8.30
C SER A 6 -36.13 -8.37 8.66
N ASN A 7 -35.56 -7.92 9.78
CA ASN A 7 -35.49 -6.50 10.11
C ASN A 7 -34.16 -5.90 9.62
N LYS A 8 -33.82 -6.09 8.34
CA LYS A 8 -32.74 -5.32 7.69
C LYS A 8 -33.33 -3.97 7.27
N ARG A 9 -33.55 -3.10 8.25
CA ARG A 9 -33.87 -1.69 8.01
C ARG A 9 -32.80 -1.10 7.10
N ASN A 10 -33.23 -0.52 5.98
CA ASN A 10 -32.48 0.36 5.10
C ASN A 10 -31.60 1.31 5.94
N LYS A 11 -30.33 0.96 6.13
CA LYS A 11 -29.33 1.96 6.50
C LYS A 11 -29.01 2.68 5.20
N PRO A 12 -29.40 3.95 5.01
CA PRO A 12 -28.88 4.71 3.90
C PRO A 12 -27.36 4.65 4.02
N TYR A 13 -26.69 4.21 2.96
CA TYR A 13 -25.25 4.08 2.88
C TYR A 13 -24.65 5.49 3.01
N ARG A 14 -24.55 6.00 4.24
CA ARG A 14 -23.78 7.20 4.55
C ARG A 14 -22.34 6.81 4.35
N VAL A 15 -21.83 7.10 3.15
CA VAL A 15 -20.39 7.19 2.91
C VAL A 15 -19.87 8.15 3.98
N LYS A 16 -19.21 7.62 5.01
CA LYS A 16 -18.56 8.46 6.00
C LYS A 16 -17.52 9.26 5.23
N LYS A 17 -17.67 10.58 5.19
CA LYS A 17 -16.65 11.46 4.62
C LYS A 17 -15.34 11.17 5.36
N THR A 18 -14.31 10.73 4.65
CA THR A 18 -12.98 10.48 5.20
C THR A 18 -12.53 11.76 5.90
N GLY A 19 -12.01 11.66 7.12
CA GLY A 19 -11.54 12.85 7.83
C GLY A 19 -10.23 13.36 7.25
N ILE A 20 -9.95 14.66 7.37
CA ILE A 20 -8.68 15.28 6.92
C ILE A 20 -7.45 14.54 7.48
N LYS A 21 -7.54 14.03 8.71
CA LYS A 21 -6.47 13.22 9.33
C LYS A 21 -6.22 11.90 8.58
N ASP A 22 -7.27 11.21 8.16
CA ASP A 22 -7.16 9.98 7.39
C ASP A 22 -6.52 10.24 6.01
N GLU A 23 -6.90 11.35 5.37
CA GLU A 23 -6.32 11.78 4.09
C GLU A 23 -4.83 12.08 4.21
N ASN A 24 -4.40 12.78 5.27
CA ASN A 24 -2.98 13.04 5.52
C ASN A 24 -2.18 11.76 5.77
N ILE A 25 -2.74 10.82 6.55
CA ILE A 25 -2.11 9.50 6.77
C ILE A 25 -1.96 8.76 5.43
N ASP A 26 -2.99 8.76 4.59
CA ASP A 26 -2.97 8.09 3.30
C ASP A 26 -1.96 8.72 2.34
N ARG A 27 -1.83 10.05 2.35
CA ARG A 27 -0.78 10.76 1.60
C ARG A 27 0.61 10.33 2.07
N GLN A 28 0.87 10.35 3.37
CA GLN A 28 2.16 9.92 3.91
C GLN A 28 2.49 8.47 3.58
N ILE A 29 1.50 7.57 3.70
CA ILE A 29 1.67 6.17 3.33
C ILE A 29 2.00 6.02 1.84
N LEU A 30 1.36 6.80 0.97
CA LEU A 30 1.66 6.80 -0.47
C LEU A 30 3.11 7.24 -0.72
N VAL A 31 3.57 8.31 -0.08
CA VAL A 31 4.96 8.79 -0.17
C VAL A 31 5.95 7.70 0.22
N LEU A 32 5.70 7.03 1.35
CA LEU A 32 6.54 5.93 1.80
C LEU A 32 6.54 4.76 0.80
N HIS A 33 5.41 4.46 0.17
CA HIS A 33 5.33 3.41 -0.86
C HIS A 33 6.09 3.78 -2.14
N LYS A 34 6.10 5.06 -2.53
CA LYS A 34 6.95 5.55 -3.62
C LYS A 34 8.44 5.34 -3.32
N ALA A 35 8.88 5.72 -2.12
CA ALA A 35 10.25 5.52 -1.68
C ALA A 35 10.64 4.03 -1.55
N ILE A 36 9.72 3.19 -1.08
CA ILE A 36 9.90 1.72 -1.07
C ILE A 36 10.10 1.18 -2.49
N ALA A 37 9.25 1.57 -3.45
CA ALA A 37 9.37 1.10 -4.81
C ALA A 37 10.72 1.48 -5.43
N ALA A 38 11.13 2.74 -5.26
CA ALA A 38 12.44 3.22 -5.72
C ALA A 38 13.59 2.41 -5.08
N LYS A 39 13.57 2.21 -3.77
CA LYS A 39 14.61 1.44 -3.07
C LYS A 39 14.66 -0.02 -3.52
N LEU A 40 13.51 -0.65 -3.73
CA LEU A 40 13.46 -2.03 -4.22
C LEU A 40 14.07 -2.16 -5.61
N LEU A 41 13.82 -1.19 -6.51
CA LEU A 41 14.42 -1.18 -7.85
C LEU A 41 15.95 -0.97 -7.82
N THR A 42 16.46 -0.17 -6.88
CA THR A 42 17.91 0.06 -6.72
C THR A 42 18.62 -1.07 -5.96
N GLU A 43 17.92 -1.76 -5.07
CA GLU A 43 18.45 -2.83 -4.22
C GLU A 43 17.62 -4.12 -4.36
N PRO A 44 17.78 -4.87 -5.48
CA PRO A 44 16.98 -6.06 -5.75
C PRO A 44 17.09 -7.16 -4.69
N THR A 45 18.18 -7.16 -3.91
CA THR A 45 18.40 -8.12 -2.81
C THR A 45 17.32 -8.04 -1.72
N LEU A 46 16.66 -6.89 -1.57
CA LEU A 46 15.57 -6.69 -0.62
C LEU A 46 14.26 -7.37 -1.06
N LEU A 47 14.15 -7.79 -2.33
CA LEU A 47 12.93 -8.39 -2.86
C LEU A 47 12.58 -9.71 -2.14
N GLU A 48 13.58 -10.53 -1.83
CA GLU A 48 13.38 -11.79 -1.11
C GLU A 48 12.90 -11.56 0.32
N GLN A 49 13.35 -10.48 0.97
CA GLN A 49 12.84 -10.09 2.28
C GLN A 49 11.36 -9.72 2.22
N VAL A 50 10.93 -8.99 1.19
CA VAL A 50 9.51 -8.64 0.98
C VAL A 50 8.67 -9.89 0.76
N LYS A 51 9.12 -10.79 -0.13
CA LYS A 51 8.42 -12.05 -0.42
C LYS A 51 8.27 -12.89 0.85
N ALA A 52 9.34 -13.07 1.62
CA ALA A 52 9.29 -13.80 2.88
C ALA A 52 8.29 -13.17 3.87
N LYS A 53 8.28 -11.83 4.00
CA LYS A 53 7.32 -11.13 4.87
C LYS A 53 5.88 -11.23 4.37
N LEU A 54 5.65 -11.24 3.06
CA LEU A 54 4.34 -11.44 2.46
C LEU A 54 3.78 -12.82 2.80
N GLU A 55 4.60 -13.86 2.64
CA GLU A 55 4.25 -15.25 2.98
C GLU A 55 3.99 -15.40 4.48
N GLU A 56 4.89 -14.91 5.35
CA GLU A 56 4.72 -14.93 6.81
C GLU A 56 3.40 -14.29 7.25
N ARG A 57 3.06 -13.13 6.68
CA ARG A 57 1.81 -12.44 7.01
C ARG A 57 0.57 -13.16 6.49
N ARG A 58 0.66 -13.85 5.35
CA ARG A 58 -0.43 -14.72 4.87
C ARG A 58 -0.63 -15.87 5.84
N ASP A 59 0.44 -16.57 6.19
CA ASP A 59 0.39 -17.79 7.00
C ASP A 59 -0.07 -17.49 8.44
N ASN A 60 0.29 -16.31 8.96
CA ASN A 60 -0.20 -15.81 10.25
C ASN A 60 -1.63 -15.23 10.21
N GLY A 61 -2.32 -15.27 9.07
CA GLY A 61 -3.68 -14.73 8.92
C GLY A 61 -3.77 -13.19 9.01
N GLN A 62 -2.66 -12.49 8.83
CA GLN A 62 -2.56 -11.03 8.91
C GLN A 62 -2.87 -10.33 7.57
N LEU A 63 -2.98 -11.11 6.49
CA LEU A 63 -3.39 -10.66 5.16
C LEU A 63 -4.63 -11.42 4.71
N SER A 64 -5.61 -10.68 4.17
CA SER A 64 -6.70 -11.33 3.44
C SER A 64 -6.16 -11.90 2.13
N TYR A 65 -6.82 -12.94 1.61
CA TYR A 65 -6.43 -13.57 0.35
C TYR A 65 -6.36 -12.58 -0.83
N GLY A 66 -7.31 -11.64 -0.92
CA GLY A 66 -7.29 -10.62 -1.97
C GLY A 66 -6.13 -9.62 -1.83
N ALA A 67 -5.75 -9.27 -0.59
CA ALA A 67 -4.57 -8.44 -0.35
C ALA A 67 -3.28 -9.17 -0.71
N TYR A 68 -3.19 -10.45 -0.32
CA TYR A 68 -2.08 -11.33 -0.67
C TYR A 68 -1.91 -11.42 -2.19
N MET A 69 -2.97 -11.80 -2.92
CA MET A 69 -2.92 -11.94 -4.37
C MET A 69 -2.52 -10.64 -5.07
N HIS A 70 -3.06 -9.50 -4.62
CA HIS A 70 -2.67 -8.21 -5.19
C HIS A 70 -1.16 -7.95 -5.04
N TRP A 71 -0.60 -8.14 -3.84
CA TRP A 71 0.82 -7.91 -3.62
C TRP A 71 1.72 -8.92 -4.34
N VAL A 72 1.30 -10.19 -4.48
CA VAL A 72 2.00 -11.16 -5.32
C VAL A 72 2.05 -10.67 -6.77
N SER A 73 0.90 -10.30 -7.35
CA SER A 73 0.86 -9.80 -8.73
C SER A 73 1.70 -8.54 -8.93
N VAL A 74 1.73 -7.64 -7.95
CA VAL A 74 2.62 -6.48 -8.00
C VAL A 74 4.10 -6.90 -8.01
N LEU A 75 4.50 -7.85 -7.16
CA LEU A 75 5.87 -8.36 -7.12
C LEU A 75 6.28 -9.12 -8.40
N GLU A 76 5.34 -9.78 -9.08
CA GLU A 76 5.58 -10.42 -10.37
C GLU A 76 5.93 -9.41 -11.47
N LEU A 77 5.42 -8.18 -11.36
CA LEU A 77 5.70 -7.07 -12.27
C LEU A 77 7.04 -6.37 -11.98
N TYR A 78 7.83 -6.83 -11.00
CA TYR A 78 9.08 -6.18 -10.59
C TYR A 78 10.07 -5.91 -11.76
N GLN A 79 10.12 -6.82 -12.74
CA GLN A 79 10.97 -6.66 -13.94
C GLN A 79 10.43 -5.63 -14.95
N GLN A 80 9.27 -5.03 -14.68
CA GLN A 80 8.62 -3.98 -15.45
C GLN A 80 8.47 -2.75 -14.54
N PRO A 81 9.53 -1.93 -14.36
CA PRO A 81 9.59 -0.89 -13.32
C PRO A 81 8.38 0.05 -13.30
N GLU A 82 7.93 0.52 -14.46
CA GLU A 82 6.74 1.37 -14.58
C GLU A 82 5.48 0.71 -14.00
N GLN A 83 5.23 -0.55 -14.35
CA GLN A 83 4.05 -1.30 -13.92
C GLN A 83 4.14 -1.68 -12.44
N PHE A 84 5.34 -2.03 -11.96
CA PHE A 84 5.61 -2.27 -10.55
C PHE A 84 5.32 -1.03 -9.70
N CYS A 85 5.90 0.12 -10.09
CA CYS A 85 5.69 1.40 -9.43
C CYS A 85 4.21 1.78 -9.44
N ALA A 86 3.52 1.64 -10.58
CA ALA A 86 2.08 1.90 -10.68
C ALA A 86 1.28 0.97 -9.76
N GLY A 87 1.58 -0.33 -9.74
CA GLY A 87 0.90 -1.33 -8.91
C GLY A 87 1.07 -1.09 -7.40
N ILE A 88 2.16 -0.47 -6.97
CA ILE A 88 2.39 -0.09 -5.57
C ILE A 88 1.70 1.25 -5.21
N THR A 89 1.67 2.19 -6.15
CA THR A 89 1.40 3.60 -5.86
C THR A 89 0.07 4.14 -6.39
N GLU A 90 -0.70 3.34 -7.13
CA GLU A 90 -2.01 3.74 -7.67
C GLU A 90 -2.92 4.38 -6.60
N ASP A 91 -3.49 5.55 -6.87
CA ASP A 91 -4.32 6.27 -5.90
C ASP A 91 -5.81 5.86 -5.95
N SER A 92 -6.07 4.56 -5.91
CA SER A 92 -7.43 4.01 -5.81
C SER A 92 -7.87 3.81 -4.36
N ALA A 93 -9.18 3.90 -4.11
CA ALA A 93 -9.75 3.64 -2.78
C ALA A 93 -9.50 2.21 -2.29
N TYR A 94 -9.35 1.26 -3.22
CA TYR A 94 -8.95 -0.11 -2.92
C TYR A 94 -7.49 -0.17 -2.47
N LEU A 95 -6.56 0.36 -3.27
CA LEU A 95 -5.14 0.26 -2.97
C LEU A 95 -4.73 1.07 -1.73
N ARG A 96 -5.40 2.20 -1.48
CA ARG A 96 -5.23 2.95 -0.22
C ARG A 96 -5.48 2.10 1.02
N LYS A 97 -6.53 1.28 1.00
CA LYS A 97 -6.84 0.34 2.10
C LYS A 97 -5.77 -0.75 2.23
N LEU A 98 -5.27 -1.26 1.10
CA LEU A 98 -4.20 -2.26 1.11
C LEU A 98 -2.89 -1.69 1.64
N ARG A 99 -2.48 -0.48 1.22
CA ARG A 99 -1.26 0.18 1.69
C ARG A 99 -1.23 0.39 3.20
N ARG A 100 -2.38 0.68 3.83
CA ARG A 100 -2.50 0.76 5.31
C ARG A 100 -2.13 -0.55 6.03
N ARG A 101 -2.13 -1.68 5.32
CA ARG A 101 -1.80 -3.03 5.85
C ARG A 101 -0.69 -3.70 5.04
N THR A 102 0.21 -2.89 4.49
CA THR A 102 1.24 -3.32 3.56
C THR A 102 2.21 -4.35 4.14
N PRO A 103 2.65 -5.35 3.34
CA PRO A 103 3.73 -6.27 3.70
C PRO A 103 5.13 -5.66 3.54
N PHE A 104 5.26 -4.50 2.89
CA PHE A 104 6.54 -3.82 2.62
C PHE A 104 7.15 -3.14 3.87
N VAL A 105 7.23 -3.87 4.99
CA VAL A 105 7.82 -3.37 6.25
C VAL A 105 9.31 -3.70 6.32
N GLY A 106 10.08 -2.80 6.95
CA GLY A 106 11.53 -2.99 7.13
C GLY A 106 12.38 -2.75 5.88
N ILE A 107 11.79 -2.25 4.79
CA ILE A 107 12.51 -1.86 3.57
C ILE A 107 13.16 -0.49 3.73
N LEU A 108 12.41 0.47 4.28
CA LEU A 108 12.95 1.76 4.69
C LEU A 108 13.37 1.72 6.15
N THR A 109 14.57 2.20 6.42
CA THR A 109 15.06 2.61 7.74
C THR A 109 14.28 3.84 8.24
N GLU A 110 14.35 4.15 9.52
CA GLU A 110 13.67 5.34 10.05
C GLU A 110 14.21 6.64 9.42
N GLN A 111 15.52 6.73 9.18
CA GLN A 111 16.11 7.87 8.50
C GLN A 111 15.54 8.06 7.09
N GLU A 112 15.44 6.99 6.30
CA GLU A 112 14.89 7.06 4.94
C GLU A 112 13.40 7.41 4.95
N ARG A 113 12.63 6.93 5.93
CA ARG A 113 11.22 7.31 6.11
C ARG A 113 11.08 8.82 6.34
N GLN A 114 11.89 9.38 7.24
CA GLN A 114 11.87 10.82 7.52
C GLN A 114 12.30 11.63 6.30
N GLN A 115 13.36 11.20 5.61
CA GLN A 115 13.83 11.85 4.39
C GLN A 115 12.74 11.87 3.30
N ALA A 116 12.08 10.75 3.04
CA ALA A 116 11.00 10.69 2.03
C ALA A 116 9.85 11.64 2.38
N LEU A 117 9.43 11.70 3.65
CA LEU A 117 8.36 12.59 4.09
C LEU A 117 8.77 14.07 4.01
N GLN A 118 10.03 14.40 4.32
CA GLN A 118 10.56 15.75 4.18
C GLN A 118 10.65 16.19 2.72
N GLN A 119 11.16 15.34 1.84
CA GLN A 119 11.24 15.61 0.40
C GLN A 119 9.85 15.84 -0.20
N ASP A 120 8.84 15.05 0.18
CA ASP A 120 7.45 15.28 -0.25
C ASP A 120 6.88 16.60 0.28
N ALA A 121 7.21 16.98 1.52
CA ALA A 121 6.79 18.26 2.09
C ALA A 121 7.47 19.47 1.42
N MET A 122 8.70 19.30 0.94
CA MET A 122 9.45 20.32 0.20
C MET A 122 9.07 20.38 -1.29
N GLY A 123 8.35 19.37 -1.80
CA GLY A 123 7.93 19.26 -3.21
C GLY A 123 8.89 18.48 -4.12
N ASP A 124 10.00 17.98 -3.59
CA ASP A 124 11.08 17.33 -4.36
C ASP A 124 10.75 15.89 -4.78
N LEU A 125 9.82 15.23 -4.09
CA LEU A 125 9.52 13.81 -4.34
C LEU A 125 8.78 13.55 -5.66
N HIS A 126 8.33 14.60 -6.36
CA HIS A 126 7.73 14.48 -7.68
C HIS A 126 8.73 14.11 -8.80
N GLN A 127 10.04 14.22 -8.55
CA GLN A 127 11.05 14.04 -9.60
C GLN A 127 11.56 12.58 -9.72
N VAL A 128 11.50 11.76 -8.66
CA VAL A 128 12.23 10.46 -8.62
C VAL A 128 11.51 9.30 -9.34
N LEU A 129 10.21 9.43 -9.63
CA LEU A 129 9.44 8.37 -10.32
C LEU A 129 9.18 8.66 -11.81
N VAL A 130 9.60 9.82 -12.30
CA VAL A 130 9.45 10.21 -13.71
C VAL A 130 10.69 9.82 -14.53
N ASP A 131 11.78 9.45 -13.86
CA ASP A 131 13.08 9.12 -14.47
C ASP A 131 13.26 7.62 -14.74
N PHE A 132 12.20 6.80 -14.62
CA PHE A 132 12.20 5.37 -14.95
C PHE A 132 11.20 5.06 -16.06
#